data_AF-A0A7S2JM66-F1
#
_entry.id   AF-A0A7S2JM66-F1
#
_cell.length_a   1.000
_cell.length_b   1.000
_cell.length_c   1.000
_cell.angle_alpha   90.00
_cell.angle_beta   90.00
_cell.angle_gamma   90.00
#
_symmetry.space_group_name_H-M   'P 1'
#
loop_
_entity.id
_entity.type
_entity.pdbx_description
1 polymer ?
#
loop_
_entity_poly.entity_id
_entity_poly.type
_entity_poly.pdbx_seq_one_letter_code
_entity_poly.pdbx_strand_id
1 'polypeptide(L)'
;EMFRKTGRLPRGAIEIYDLGNYADTPGSQLKRGFKMIPLYKGFAHVFDKVYPERMRTVFVVRAPSVFDIFWRAMYPLLPEATRNKCKVFGYRSRTWLEEMGANIPPGTIPAWLRTDDKASWSHAELLGGLVPADTPA
;
A
#
# COMPACT_ATOMS: atom_id res chain seq x y z
N GLU A 1 21.32 -7.10 -10.37
CA GLU A 1 22.21 -6.90 -9.21
C GLU A 1 21.99 -7.86 -8.05
N MET A 2 20.80 -7.94 -7.43
CA MET A 2 20.55 -8.80 -6.27
C MET A 2 20.77 -10.31 -6.50
N PHE A 3 20.34 -10.85 -7.65
CA PHE A 3 20.59 -12.25 -8.03
C PHE A 3 22.10 -12.55 -8.13
N ARG A 4 22.88 -11.65 -8.76
CA ARG A 4 24.34 -11.78 -8.84
C ARG A 4 25.03 -11.80 -7.48
N LYS A 5 24.52 -11.04 -6.51
CA LYS A 5 25.08 -10.94 -5.15
C LYS A 5 24.71 -12.12 -4.25
N THR A 6 23.55 -12.74 -4.45
CA THR A 6 22.98 -13.72 -3.50
C THR A 6 22.84 -15.13 -4.07
N GLY A 7 22.94 -15.30 -5.39
CA GLY A 7 22.61 -16.55 -6.09
C GLY A 7 21.15 -16.98 -5.97
N ARG A 8 20.27 -16.14 -5.38
CA ARG A 8 18.87 -16.46 -5.10
C ARG A 8 17.95 -15.59 -5.94
N LEU A 9 16.93 -16.22 -6.51
CA LEU A 9 15.86 -15.49 -7.20
C LEU A 9 14.98 -14.77 -6.16
N PRO A 10 14.67 -13.47 -6.36
CA PRO A 10 13.67 -12.80 -5.53
C PRO A 10 12.32 -13.51 -5.66
N ARG A 11 11.68 -13.79 -4.52
CA ARG A 11 10.41 -14.50 -4.44
C ARG A 11 9.17 -13.58 -4.51
N GLY A 12 9.39 -12.31 -4.85
CA GLY A 12 8.34 -11.29 -4.90
C GLY A 12 8.61 -10.10 -3.97
N ALA A 13 7.80 -9.06 -4.15
CA ALA A 13 7.86 -7.82 -3.39
C ALA A 13 6.96 -7.86 -2.15
N ILE A 14 7.39 -7.17 -1.09
CA ILE A 14 6.52 -6.78 0.02
C ILE A 14 6.08 -5.35 -0.25
N GLU A 15 4.77 -5.12 -0.28
CA GLU A 15 4.20 -3.81 -0.54
C GLU A 15 3.55 -3.26 0.72
N ILE A 16 3.73 -1.96 0.94
CA ILE A 16 3.19 -1.26 2.11
C ILE A 16 2.38 -0.08 1.60
N TYR A 17 1.07 -0.15 1.81
CA TYR A 17 0.11 0.90 1.51
C TYR A 17 -0.29 1.61 2.79
N ASP A 18 0.31 2.75 3.03
CA ASP A 18 0.03 3.58 4.19
C ASP A 18 -1.12 4.56 3.94
N LEU A 19 -2.15 4.47 4.80
CA LEU A 19 -3.34 5.31 4.78
C LEU A 19 -3.39 6.27 5.99
N GLY A 20 -2.25 6.57 6.62
CA GLY A 20 -2.18 7.46 7.78
C GLY A 20 -2.54 8.92 7.48
N ASN A 21 -2.19 9.40 6.28
CA ASN A 21 -2.49 10.76 5.81
C ASN A 21 -3.83 10.87 5.07
N TYR A 22 -4.64 9.81 5.08
CA TYR A 22 -5.88 9.73 4.29
C TYR A 22 -6.90 10.81 4.70
N ALA A 23 -6.85 11.29 5.95
CA ALA A 23 -7.68 12.38 6.44
C ALA A 23 -7.18 13.78 6.03
N ASP A 24 -5.88 13.93 5.72
CA ASP A 24 -5.26 15.22 5.40
C ASP A 24 -5.43 15.61 3.92
N THR A 25 -5.99 14.70 3.10
CA THR A 25 -6.28 14.96 1.69
C THR A 25 -7.64 15.69 1.54
N PRO A 26 -7.72 16.82 0.82
CA PRO A 26 -8.99 17.51 0.58
C PRO A 26 -10.02 16.66 -0.17
N GLY A 27 -11.30 16.79 0.20
CA GLY A 27 -12.42 16.14 -0.47
C GLY A 27 -12.81 14.76 0.07
N SER A 28 -13.77 14.12 -0.60
CA SER A 28 -14.27 12.81 -0.17
C SER A 28 -13.31 11.69 -0.58
N GLN A 29 -12.70 11.06 0.42
CA GLN A 29 -11.78 9.93 0.23
C GLN A 29 -12.44 8.74 -0.47
N LEU A 30 -13.70 8.46 -0.16
CA LEU A 30 -14.48 7.45 -0.87
C LEU A 30 -14.61 7.79 -2.36
N LYS A 31 -14.98 9.03 -2.69
CA LYS A 31 -15.08 9.45 -4.11
C LYS A 31 -13.75 9.28 -4.83
N ARG A 32 -12.63 9.60 -4.18
CA ARG A 32 -11.28 9.37 -4.74
C ARG A 32 -11.03 7.88 -4.96
N GLY A 33 -11.26 7.03 -3.97
CA GLY A 33 -11.12 5.57 -4.09
C GLY A 33 -11.95 5.01 -5.25
N PHE A 34 -13.25 5.37 -5.30
CA PHE A 34 -14.15 4.93 -6.37
C PHE A 34 -13.71 5.42 -7.76
N LYS A 35 -13.19 6.65 -7.89
CA LYS A 35 -12.65 7.17 -9.16
C LYS A 35 -11.44 6.38 -9.66
N MET A 36 -10.70 5.71 -8.78
CA MET A 36 -9.54 4.90 -9.17
C MET A 36 -9.92 3.50 -9.65
N ILE A 37 -11.17 3.05 -9.47
CA ILE A 37 -11.59 1.68 -9.85
C ILE A 37 -11.31 1.35 -11.33
N PRO A 38 -11.64 2.21 -12.32
CA PRO A 38 -11.36 1.91 -13.72
C PRO A 38 -9.87 1.72 -13.99
N LEU A 39 -9.02 2.55 -13.37
CA LEU A 39 -7.56 2.43 -13.47
C LEU A 39 -7.08 1.12 -12.84
N TYR A 40 -7.56 0.78 -11.64
CA TYR A 40 -7.22 -0.47 -10.97
C TYR A 40 -7.65 -1.70 -11.77
N LYS A 41 -8.78 -1.67 -12.46
CA LYS A 41 -9.18 -2.76 -13.38
C LYS A 41 -8.18 -2.94 -14.51
N GLY A 42 -7.68 -1.85 -15.09
CA GLY A 42 -6.63 -1.89 -16.11
C GLY A 42 -5.33 -2.48 -15.55
N PHE A 43 -4.90 -2.03 -14.37
CA PHE A 43 -3.70 -2.56 -13.72
C PHE A 43 -3.83 -4.02 -13.27
N ALA A 44 -5.00 -4.42 -12.79
CA ALA A 44 -5.25 -5.81 -12.38
C ALA A 44 -5.00 -6.78 -13.53
N HIS A 45 -5.41 -6.41 -14.75
CA HIS A 45 -5.13 -7.22 -15.94
C HIS A 45 -3.61 -7.37 -16.19
N VAL A 46 -2.86 -6.27 -16.14
CA VAL A 46 -1.41 -6.28 -16.36
C VAL A 46 -0.71 -7.07 -15.26
N PHE A 47 -1.01 -6.81 -14.00
CA PHE A 47 -0.36 -7.46 -12.88
C PHE A 47 -0.72 -8.94 -12.77
N ASP A 48 -1.95 -9.34 -13.08
CA ASP A 48 -2.35 -10.73 -12.98
C ASP A 48 -1.85 -11.57 -14.18
N LYS A 49 -1.91 -11.02 -15.40
CA LYS A 49 -1.55 -11.79 -16.61
C LYS A 49 -0.10 -11.68 -17.03
N VAL A 50 0.53 -10.52 -16.85
CA VAL A 50 1.89 -10.24 -17.34
C VAL A 50 2.93 -10.48 -16.24
N TYR A 51 2.58 -10.22 -14.98
CA TYR A 51 3.49 -10.36 -13.83
C TYR A 51 2.89 -11.20 -12.70
N PRO A 52 2.48 -12.46 -12.98
CA PRO A 52 1.90 -13.32 -11.98
C PRO A 52 2.84 -13.50 -10.78
N GLU A 53 2.28 -13.62 -9.59
CA GLU A 53 3.00 -13.87 -8.34
C GLU A 53 4.08 -12.85 -7.95
N ARG A 54 4.08 -11.65 -8.55
CA ARG A 54 5.00 -10.56 -8.19
C ARG A 54 4.97 -10.20 -6.70
N MET A 55 3.80 -10.27 -6.08
CA MET A 55 3.60 -9.88 -4.67
C MET A 55 3.79 -11.09 -3.77
N ARG A 56 4.58 -10.92 -2.69
CA ARG A 56 4.68 -11.87 -1.59
C ARG A 56 3.66 -11.57 -0.50
N THR A 57 3.58 -10.30 -0.08
CA THR A 57 2.64 -9.83 0.95
C THR A 57 2.34 -8.36 0.72
N VAL A 58 1.10 -7.96 0.97
CA VAL A 58 0.64 -6.58 0.89
C VAL A 58 0.14 -6.16 2.27
N PHE A 59 0.76 -5.12 2.83
CA PHE A 59 0.35 -4.52 4.10
C PHE A 59 -0.42 -3.24 3.82
N VAL A 60 -1.71 -3.20 4.13
CA VAL A 60 -2.48 -1.96 4.18
C VAL A 60 -2.51 -1.51 5.63
N VAL A 61 -1.95 -0.34 5.88
CA VAL A 61 -1.61 0.12 7.21
C VAL A 61 -2.31 1.45 7.49
N ARG A 62 -2.74 1.66 8.74
CA ARG A 62 -3.33 2.93 9.21
C ARG A 62 -4.69 3.20 8.57
N ALA A 63 -5.38 2.13 8.16
CA ALA A 63 -6.62 2.24 7.43
C ALA A 63 -7.69 2.96 8.28
N PRO A 64 -8.27 4.08 7.79
CA PRO A 64 -9.41 4.71 8.45
C PRO A 64 -10.65 3.82 8.34
N SER A 65 -11.63 3.99 9.24
CA SER A 65 -12.85 3.17 9.25
C SER A 65 -13.61 3.18 7.91
N VAL A 66 -13.60 4.34 7.22
CA VAL A 66 -14.21 4.51 5.90
C VAL A 66 -13.59 3.64 4.81
N PHE A 67 -12.32 3.22 4.98
CA PHE A 67 -11.63 2.34 4.03
C PHE A 67 -12.31 0.97 3.93
N ASP A 68 -12.95 0.48 4.99
CA ASP A 68 -13.62 -0.83 4.98
C ASP A 68 -14.71 -0.90 3.88
N ILE A 69 -15.47 0.18 3.69
CA ILE A 69 -16.50 0.27 2.64
C ILE A 69 -15.86 0.10 1.25
N PHE A 70 -14.76 0.81 1.00
CA PHE A 70 -14.04 0.72 -0.26
C PHE A 70 -13.40 -0.66 -0.45
N TRP A 71 -12.78 -1.20 0.61
CA TRP A 71 -12.12 -2.50 0.58
C TRP A 71 -13.11 -3.61 0.25
N ARG A 72 -14.32 -3.61 0.83
CA ARG A 72 -15.37 -4.58 0.52
C ARG A 72 -15.83 -4.50 -0.94
N ALA A 73 -15.81 -3.32 -1.56
CA ALA A 73 -16.12 -3.16 -2.98
C ALA A 73 -14.98 -3.66 -3.89
N MET A 74 -13.72 -3.49 -3.48
CA MET A 74 -12.55 -3.92 -4.24
C MET A 74 -12.22 -5.39 -4.09
N TYR A 75 -12.46 -5.96 -2.91
CA TYR A 75 -12.14 -7.34 -2.56
C TYR A 75 -12.59 -8.37 -3.62
N PRO A 76 -13.84 -8.37 -4.14
CA PRO A 76 -14.27 -9.34 -5.14
C PRO A 76 -13.59 -9.17 -6.51
N LEU A 77 -12.96 -8.01 -6.79
CA LEU A 77 -12.25 -7.76 -8.04
C LEU A 77 -10.80 -8.26 -7.99
N LEU A 78 -10.30 -8.65 -6.81
CA LEU A 78 -8.95 -9.13 -6.63
C LEU A 78 -8.88 -10.66 -6.87
N PRO A 79 -7.87 -11.14 -7.62
CA PRO A 79 -7.57 -12.57 -7.69
C PRO A 79 -7.42 -13.18 -6.29
N GLU A 80 -7.83 -14.44 -6.11
CA GLU A 80 -7.75 -15.14 -4.83
C GLU A 80 -6.32 -15.15 -4.24
N ALA A 81 -5.33 -15.43 -5.09
CA ALA A 81 -3.92 -15.40 -4.69
C ALA A 81 -3.48 -14.03 -4.16
N THR A 82 -4.03 -12.93 -4.69
CA THR A 82 -3.77 -11.57 -4.19
C THR A 82 -4.49 -11.31 -2.88
N ARG A 83 -5.76 -11.71 -2.77
CA ARG A 83 -6.54 -11.56 -1.53
C ARG A 83 -5.85 -12.21 -0.33
N ASN A 84 -5.32 -13.42 -0.51
CA ASN A 84 -4.64 -14.17 0.54
C ASN A 84 -3.31 -13.53 0.99
N LYS A 85 -2.76 -12.60 0.21
CA LYS A 85 -1.52 -11.86 0.52
C LYS A 85 -1.78 -10.52 1.20
N CYS A 86 -3.02 -10.01 1.15
CA CYS A 86 -3.39 -8.71 1.71
C CYS A 86 -3.68 -8.82 3.22
N LYS A 87 -2.96 -8.03 4.01
CA LYS A 87 -3.18 -7.84 5.45
C LYS A 87 -3.59 -6.38 5.70
N VAL A 88 -4.80 -6.17 6.23
CA VAL A 88 -5.35 -4.82 6.47
C VAL A 88 -5.34 -4.53 7.97
N PHE A 89 -4.73 -3.41 8.34
CA PHE A 89 -4.59 -2.95 9.72
C PHE A 89 -5.21 -1.56 9.85
N GLY A 90 -6.15 -1.44 10.79
CA GLY A 90 -6.81 -0.16 11.08
C GLY A 90 -5.87 0.87 11.72
N TYR A 91 -6.31 2.12 11.75
CA TYR A 91 -5.54 3.26 12.30
C TYR A 91 -4.95 3.03 13.69
N ARG A 92 -5.66 2.34 14.59
CA ARG A 92 -5.21 2.09 15.97
C ARG A 92 -4.48 0.77 16.16
N SER A 93 -4.21 0.03 15.08
CA SER A 93 -3.56 -1.28 15.18
C SER A 93 -2.10 -1.12 15.61
N ARG A 94 -1.66 -1.95 16.54
CA ARG A 94 -0.28 -1.97 17.05
C ARG A 94 0.55 -3.14 16.52
N THR A 95 -0.08 -4.10 15.84
CA THR A 95 0.52 -5.40 15.48
C THR A 95 1.15 -5.45 14.09
N TRP A 96 0.84 -4.48 13.24
CA TRP A 96 1.38 -4.36 11.88
C TRP A 96 2.92 -4.34 11.79
N LEU A 97 3.62 -3.75 12.76
CA LEU A 97 5.09 -3.63 12.81
C LEU A 97 5.73 -4.95 13.23
N GLU A 98 5.09 -5.68 14.14
CA GLU A 98 5.50 -7.03 14.52
C GLU A 98 5.41 -7.99 13.32
N GLU A 99 4.27 -7.96 12.62
CA GLU A 99 4.03 -8.73 11.40
C GLU A 99 4.99 -8.37 10.24
N MET A 100 5.30 -7.08 10.08
CA MET A 100 6.33 -6.63 9.15
C MET A 100 7.72 -7.12 9.58
N GLY A 101 8.06 -7.03 10.86
CA GLY A 101 9.36 -7.45 11.40
C GLY A 101 9.66 -8.94 11.21
N ALA A 102 8.63 -9.78 11.15
CA ALA A 102 8.78 -11.19 10.79
C ALA A 102 9.19 -11.42 9.31
N ASN A 103 8.99 -10.43 8.43
CA ASN A 103 9.16 -10.56 6.99
C ASN A 103 10.17 -9.57 6.38
N ILE A 104 10.49 -8.51 7.10
CA ILE A 104 11.34 -7.40 6.66
C ILE A 104 12.54 -7.29 7.62
N PRO A 105 13.78 -7.19 7.12
CA PRO A 105 14.96 -7.05 7.98
C PRO A 105 14.85 -5.86 8.94
N PRO A 106 15.42 -5.97 10.16
CA PRO A 106 15.51 -4.85 11.08
C PRO A 106 16.19 -3.64 10.43
N GLY A 107 15.71 -2.44 10.73
CA GLY A 107 16.28 -1.20 10.19
C GLY A 107 15.74 -0.79 8.82
N THR A 108 15.11 -1.68 8.05
CA THR A 108 14.57 -1.34 6.71
C THR A 108 13.25 -0.58 6.76
N ILE A 109 12.41 -0.84 7.77
CA ILE A 109 11.14 -0.12 7.93
C ILE A 109 11.45 1.34 8.29
N PRO A 110 11.00 2.34 7.52
CA PRO A 110 11.34 3.73 7.78
C PRO A 110 10.77 4.23 9.11
N ALA A 111 11.48 5.16 9.76
CA ALA A 111 11.11 5.66 11.09
C ALA A 111 9.70 6.26 11.11
N TRP A 112 9.30 6.98 10.06
CA TRP A 112 7.98 7.62 9.93
C TRP A 112 6.79 6.65 9.89
N LEU A 113 7.04 5.37 9.58
CA LEU A 113 6.02 4.32 9.61
C LEU A 113 5.94 3.64 10.99
N ARG A 114 6.94 3.85 11.86
CA ARG A 114 7.00 3.27 13.20
C ARG A 114 6.32 4.12 14.27
N THR A 115 5.96 5.36 13.94
CA THR A 115 5.39 6.34 14.86
C THR A 115 4.22 7.09 14.22
N ASP A 116 3.28 7.55 15.06
CA ASP A 116 2.19 8.45 14.67
C ASP A 116 2.58 9.93 14.81
N ASP A 117 3.83 10.21 15.16
CA ASP A 117 4.35 11.57 15.21
C ASP A 117 4.39 12.19 13.80
N LYS A 118 3.55 13.20 13.58
CA LYS A 118 3.50 13.94 12.31
C LYS A 118 4.83 14.60 11.95
N ALA A 119 5.68 14.94 12.93
CA ALA A 119 7.01 15.51 12.65
C ALA A 119 7.88 14.51 11.87
N SER A 120 7.71 13.21 12.14
CA SER A 120 8.45 12.15 11.44
C SER A 120 8.06 12.03 9.96
N TRP A 121 6.86 12.47 9.56
CA TRP A 121 6.36 12.34 8.19
C TRP A 121 7.11 13.21 7.18
N SER A 122 7.79 14.25 7.65
CA SER A 122 8.68 15.09 6.83
C SER A 122 9.83 14.29 6.17
N HIS A 123 10.13 13.10 6.68
CA HIS A 123 11.12 12.17 6.13
C HIS A 123 10.55 11.18 5.10
N ALA A 124 9.25 11.25 4.77
CA ALA A 124 8.69 10.49 3.66
C ALA A 124 9.02 11.22 2.35
N GLU A 125 9.93 10.66 1.55
CA GLU A 125 10.49 11.33 0.36
C GLU A 125 9.45 11.68 -0.72
N LEU A 126 8.24 11.11 -0.67
CA LEU A 126 7.16 11.36 -1.64
C LEU A 126 5.76 11.24 -1.00
N LEU A 127 5.31 12.27 -0.26
CA LEU A 127 3.97 12.31 0.35
C LEU A 127 2.81 12.45 -0.66
N GLY A 128 3.12 12.67 -1.94
CA GLY A 128 2.15 13.10 -2.94
C GLY A 128 1.71 14.54 -2.70
N GLY A 129 0.51 14.91 -3.14
CA GLY A 129 -0.05 16.24 -2.97
C GLY A 129 -1.17 16.54 -3.96
N LEU A 130 -1.72 17.76 -3.88
CA LEU A 130 -2.60 18.26 -4.92
C LEU A 130 -1.75 18.48 -6.19
N VAL A 131 -2.16 17.87 -7.29
CA VAL A 131 -1.61 18.20 -8.61
C VAL A 131 -2.09 19.61 -8.96
N PRO A 132 -1.19 20.56 -9.28
CA PRO A 132 -1.58 21.90 -9.70
C PRO A 132 -2.55 21.86 -10.89
N ALA A 133 -3.58 22.71 -10.88
CA ALA A 133 -4.66 22.68 -11.88
C ALA A 133 -4.18 23.01 -13.31
N ASP A 134 -3.02 23.64 -13.43
CA ASP A 134 -2.32 24.04 -14.65
C ASP A 134 -1.32 23.00 -15.15
N THR A 135 -1.19 21.85 -14.48
CA THR A 135 -0.30 20.77 -14.94
C THR A 135 -0.83 20.20 -16.26
N PRO A 136 -0.06 20.25 -17.37
CA PRO A 136 -0.47 19.65 -18.63
C PRO A 136 -0.71 18.14 -18.45
N ALA A 137 -1.77 17.64 -19.05
CA ALA A 137 -2.11 16.22 -19.06
C ALA A 137 -1.14 15.38 -19.91
#